data_AF-A0A961CT12-F1
#
_entry.id   AF-A0A961CT12-F1
#
_cell.length_a   1.000
_cell.length_b   1.000
_cell.length_c   1.000
_cell.angle_alpha   90.00
_cell.angle_beta   90.00
_cell.angle_gamma   90.00
#
_symmetry.space_group_name_H-M   'P 1'
#
loop_
_entity.id
_entity.type
_entity.pdbx_description
1 polymer ?
#
loop_
_entity_poly.entity_id
_entity_poly.type
_entity_poly.pdbx_seq_one_letter_code
_entity_poly.pdbx_strand_id
1 'polypeptide(L)'
;MLFHLWSLSVEEWFYFFWPFLLLLGLRSRARQRTLIAAASAGAGFWVLVRLSGEAVGVNWTHDDPFVGTGVTYVGEVLYRFSAMRFDQLLVGCLLAVVVRRYALVASEPGAPRRRWLDAAAALGTLVLVAELLLAGRVGAFDPFGSIGFNLALAGIPFAVLWIHLNPRVGPARWLSLPLAVWIGKRAYGLYLWHEVLNILTPKPAGTAALLVRLVVLVVASMGVAELSWRFIESPFLRRKSARYGDRHQDPTAPAAPSATTD
;
A
#
# COMPACT_ATOMS: atom_id res chain seq x y z
N MET A 1 -3.37 -16.33 15.98
CA MET A 1 -4.42 -16.33 14.94
C MET A 1 -4.64 -14.95 14.31
N LEU A 2 -4.53 -13.82 15.03
CA LEU A 2 -4.77 -12.47 14.47
C LEU A 2 -3.52 -11.75 13.93
N PHE A 3 -2.39 -12.45 13.76
CA PHE A 3 -1.13 -11.81 13.32
C PHE A 3 -1.24 -11.15 11.95
N HIS A 4 -2.16 -11.58 11.10
CA HIS A 4 -2.44 -10.97 9.79
C HIS A 4 -3.20 -9.64 9.88
N LEU A 5 -3.62 -9.19 11.07
CA LEU A 5 -4.22 -7.86 11.27
C LEU A 5 -3.17 -6.80 11.64
N TRP A 6 -1.88 -7.14 11.62
CA TRP A 6 -0.81 -6.21 12.02
C TRP A 6 -0.77 -4.95 11.15
N SER A 7 -1.04 -5.07 9.83
CA SER A 7 -1.10 -3.91 8.93
C SER A 7 -2.31 -3.02 9.23
N LEU A 8 -3.42 -3.59 9.69
CA LEU A 8 -4.60 -2.83 10.10
C LEU A 8 -4.27 -1.95 11.30
N SER A 9 -3.54 -2.47 12.29
CA SER A 9 -3.05 -1.67 13.41
C SER A 9 -2.17 -0.50 12.93
N VAL A 10 -1.26 -0.73 11.96
CA VAL A 10 -0.45 0.35 11.36
C VAL A 10 -1.34 1.44 10.78
N GLU A 11 -2.34 1.06 9.99
CA GLU A 11 -3.29 1.99 9.36
C GLU A 11 -4.09 2.78 10.40
N GLU A 12 -4.63 2.13 11.43
CA GLU A 12 -5.41 2.78 12.49
C GLU A 12 -4.60 3.87 13.20
N TRP A 13 -3.37 3.55 13.63
CA TRP A 13 -2.52 4.54 14.28
C TRP A 13 -2.13 5.66 13.31
N PHE A 14 -1.81 5.35 12.06
CA PHE A 14 -1.47 6.35 11.06
C PHE A 14 -2.64 7.31 10.82
N TYR A 15 -3.85 6.79 10.60
CA TYR A 15 -5.05 7.59 10.36
C TYR A 15 -5.54 8.33 11.60
N PHE A 16 -5.16 7.90 12.80
CA PHE A 16 -5.38 8.69 14.01
C PHE A 16 -4.48 9.93 14.04
N PHE A 17 -3.15 9.80 13.86
CA PHE A 17 -2.22 10.92 14.02
C PHE A 17 -2.12 11.84 12.80
N TRP A 18 -2.14 11.29 11.60
CA TRP A 18 -1.87 12.02 10.35
C TRP A 18 -2.81 13.22 10.11
N PRO A 19 -4.14 13.13 10.34
CA PRO A 19 -5.04 14.28 10.18
C PRO A 19 -4.66 15.46 11.07
N PHE A 20 -4.24 15.23 12.32
CA PHE A 20 -3.81 16.31 13.21
C PHE A 20 -2.52 16.97 12.71
N LEU A 21 -1.57 16.18 12.21
CA LEU A 21 -0.34 16.70 11.60
C LEU A 21 -0.64 17.55 10.37
N LEU A 22 -1.59 17.14 9.52
CA LEU A 22 -2.04 17.93 8.38
C LEU A 22 -2.75 19.22 8.82
N LEU A 23 -3.67 19.15 9.78
CA LEU A 23 -4.42 20.30 10.28
C LEU A 23 -3.49 21.37 10.88
N LEU A 24 -2.39 20.96 11.53
CA LEU A 24 -1.41 21.87 12.10
C LEU A 24 -0.37 22.32 11.06
N GLY A 25 0.08 21.41 10.20
CA GLY A 25 1.18 21.60 9.26
C GLY A 25 0.79 22.35 7.99
N LEU A 26 -0.47 22.27 7.55
CA LEU A 26 -0.93 22.91 6.31
C LEU A 26 -1.33 24.39 6.49
N ARG A 27 -1.29 24.95 7.69
CA ARG A 27 -1.74 26.33 7.99
C ARG A 27 -0.86 27.44 7.44
N SER A 28 0.43 27.17 7.18
CA SER A 28 1.33 28.17 6.61
C SER A 28 2.47 27.52 5.84
N ARG A 29 3.12 28.28 4.95
CA ARG A 29 4.27 27.76 4.18
C ARG A 29 5.43 27.32 5.07
N ALA A 30 5.69 28.03 6.17
CA ALA A 30 6.72 27.65 7.13
C ALA A 30 6.38 26.32 7.81
N ARG A 31 5.14 26.16 8.29
CA ARG A 31 4.66 24.91 8.91
C ARG A 31 4.66 23.73 7.93
N GLN A 32 4.37 23.97 6.66
CA GLN A 32 4.47 22.93 5.62
C GLN A 32 5.91 22.47 5.41
N ARG A 33 6.89 23.39 5.44
CA ARG A 33 8.32 23.02 5.39
C ARG A 33 8.70 22.16 6.59
N THR A 34 8.28 22.56 7.78
CA THR A 34 8.52 21.80 9.02
C THR A 34 7.86 20.42 8.95
N LEU A 35 6.62 20.33 8.48
CA LEU A 35 5.92 19.04 8.30
C LEU A 35 6.67 18.13 7.32
N ILE A 36 7.07 18.65 6.16
CA ILE A 36 7.85 17.87 5.18
C ILE A 36 9.18 17.43 5.81
N ALA A 37 9.93 18.33 6.45
CA ALA A 37 11.21 18.01 7.06
C ALA A 37 11.06 16.95 8.17
N ALA A 38 10.08 17.10 9.05
CA ALA A 38 9.81 16.16 10.13
C ALA A 38 9.36 14.80 9.60
N ALA A 39 8.50 14.77 8.60
CA ALA A 39 8.04 13.53 7.98
C ALA A 39 9.18 12.84 7.19
N SER A 40 10.02 13.58 6.47
CA SER A 40 11.21 13.05 5.80
C SER A 40 12.22 12.52 6.80
N ALA A 41 12.46 13.22 7.92
CA ALA A 41 13.32 12.76 9.00
C ALA A 41 12.78 11.49 9.66
N GLY A 42 11.47 11.42 9.91
CA GLY A 42 10.82 10.22 10.46
C GLY A 42 10.91 9.02 9.51
N ALA A 43 10.62 9.21 8.22
CA ALA A 43 10.76 8.16 7.21
C ALA A 43 12.23 7.68 7.10
N GLY A 44 13.17 8.63 7.03
CA GLY A 44 14.60 8.32 6.96
C GLY A 44 15.12 7.60 8.20
N PHE A 45 14.69 8.02 9.40
CA PHE A 45 15.03 7.36 10.66
C PHE A 45 14.63 5.88 10.64
N TRP A 46 13.41 5.57 10.22
CA TRP A 46 12.94 4.17 10.17
C TRP A 46 13.65 3.33 9.11
N VAL A 47 13.94 3.90 7.95
CA VAL A 47 14.77 3.24 6.94
C VAL A 47 16.16 2.92 7.50
N LEU A 48 16.80 3.89 8.18
CA LEU A 48 18.11 3.67 8.81
C LEU A 48 18.06 2.60 9.90
N VAL A 49 17.01 2.54 10.72
CA VAL A 49 16.82 1.47 11.72
C VAL A 49 16.78 0.10 11.03
N ARG A 50 16.05 -0.05 9.92
CA ARG A 50 15.98 -1.33 9.19
C ARG A 50 17.33 -1.71 8.57
N LEU A 51 18.00 -0.76 7.92
CA LEU A 51 19.33 -0.96 7.35
C LEU A 51 20.38 -1.30 8.42
N SER A 52 20.25 -0.72 9.63
CA SER A 52 21.11 -1.06 10.76
C SER A 52 20.89 -2.49 11.27
N GLY A 53 19.65 -3.00 11.19
CA GLY A 53 19.35 -4.40 11.48
C GLY A 53 20.09 -5.34 10.52
N GLU A 54 20.05 -5.05 9.21
CA GLU A 54 20.83 -5.80 8.23
C GLU A 54 22.34 -5.76 8.53
N ALA A 55 22.87 -4.57 8.87
CA ALA A 55 24.29 -4.38 9.16
C ALA A 55 24.79 -5.14 10.41
N VAL A 56 23.92 -5.38 11.39
CA VAL A 56 24.22 -6.14 12.61
C VAL A 56 23.87 -7.64 12.45
N GLY A 57 23.50 -8.08 11.24
CA GLY A 57 23.21 -9.48 10.95
C GLY A 57 21.84 -9.95 11.45
N VAL A 58 20.89 -9.04 11.67
CA VAL A 58 19.49 -9.41 11.90
C VAL A 58 18.97 -10.06 10.62
N ASN A 59 18.73 -11.37 10.71
CA ASN A 59 18.22 -12.13 9.59
C ASN A 59 16.70 -12.00 9.53
N TRP A 60 16.22 -11.18 8.60
CA TRP A 60 14.79 -10.94 8.38
C TRP A 60 14.07 -12.08 7.65
N THR A 61 14.83 -12.98 7.03
CA THR A 61 14.34 -13.94 6.03
C THR A 61 14.30 -15.38 6.50
N HIS A 62 14.91 -15.71 7.65
CA HIS A 62 15.01 -17.11 8.06
C HIS A 62 13.70 -17.67 8.66
N ASP A 63 13.19 -18.67 7.96
CA ASP A 63 12.06 -19.54 8.29
C ASP A 63 12.24 -20.26 9.63
N ASP A 64 11.65 -19.75 10.71
CA ASP A 64 10.79 -20.57 11.55
C ASP A 64 9.95 -19.68 12.46
N PRO A 65 8.65 -19.48 12.18
CA PRO A 65 7.77 -18.65 13.00
C PRO A 65 7.54 -19.21 14.42
N PHE A 66 8.04 -20.41 14.75
CA PHE A 66 7.76 -21.08 16.03
C PHE A 66 8.89 -21.98 16.59
N VAL A 67 10.19 -21.66 16.54
CA VAL A 67 11.20 -22.38 17.38
C VAL A 67 12.39 -21.51 17.82
N GLY A 68 12.46 -21.18 19.12
CA GLY A 68 13.61 -21.57 19.96
C GLY A 68 14.91 -20.75 20.07
N THR A 69 15.12 -19.58 19.44
CA THR A 69 16.46 -18.91 19.53
C THR A 69 16.50 -17.50 20.12
N GLY A 70 15.38 -16.87 20.48
CA GLY A 70 15.35 -15.58 21.22
C GLY A 70 15.85 -14.35 20.45
N VAL A 71 16.64 -14.51 19.39
CA VAL A 71 17.12 -13.45 18.48
C VAL A 71 16.08 -13.14 17.38
N THR A 72 15.16 -14.06 17.10
CA THR A 72 14.04 -13.94 16.15
C THR A 72 12.96 -12.93 16.57
N TYR A 73 12.87 -12.59 17.86
CA TYR A 73 11.85 -11.66 18.38
C TYR A 73 12.07 -10.22 17.89
N VAL A 74 13.33 -9.82 17.68
CA VAL A 74 13.67 -8.47 17.20
C VAL A 74 13.25 -8.31 15.74
N GLY A 75 13.47 -9.29 14.87
CA GLY A 75 13.03 -9.24 13.47
C GLY A 75 11.51 -9.16 13.33
N GLU A 76 10.75 -9.98 14.07
CA GLU A 76 9.27 -9.93 14.04
C GLU A 76 8.72 -8.63 14.64
N VAL A 77 9.28 -8.15 15.76
CA VAL A 77 8.89 -6.86 16.34
C VAL A 77 9.23 -5.75 15.35
N LEU A 78 10.42 -5.72 14.78
CA LEU A 78 10.78 -4.68 13.82
C LEU A 78 9.94 -4.73 12.53
N TYR A 79 9.51 -5.92 12.11
CA TYR A 79 8.66 -6.09 10.95
C TYR A 79 7.20 -5.71 11.23
N ARG A 80 6.62 -6.16 12.35
CA ARG A 80 5.18 -6.03 12.63
C ARG A 80 4.80 -4.88 13.55
N PHE A 81 5.75 -4.31 14.29
CA PHE A 81 5.46 -3.25 15.24
C PHE A 81 4.97 -2.01 14.50
N SER A 82 3.79 -1.54 14.89
CA SER A 82 3.06 -0.55 14.10
C SER A 82 3.89 0.71 13.87
N ALA A 83 4.63 1.18 14.88
CA ALA A 83 5.47 2.38 14.79
C ALA A 83 6.56 2.29 13.72
N MET A 84 7.05 1.08 13.43
CA MET A 84 8.16 0.87 12.50
C MET A 84 7.74 0.89 11.05
N ARG A 85 6.44 1.02 10.75
CA ARG A 85 5.85 0.84 9.41
C ARG A 85 5.07 2.05 8.91
N PHE A 86 5.10 3.14 9.68
CA PHE A 86 4.50 4.43 9.30
C PHE A 86 5.14 5.04 8.05
N ASP A 87 6.41 4.75 7.82
CA ASP A 87 7.22 5.26 6.72
C ASP A 87 6.58 5.00 5.35
N GLN A 88 5.97 3.84 5.12
CA GLN A 88 5.39 3.50 3.81
C GLN A 88 4.21 4.42 3.43
N LEU A 89 3.31 4.65 4.38
CA LEU A 89 2.18 5.56 4.22
C LEU A 89 2.65 7.02 4.21
N LEU A 90 3.65 7.34 5.05
CA LEU A 90 4.21 8.67 5.20
C LEU A 90 4.91 9.14 3.91
N VAL A 91 5.65 8.28 3.21
CA VAL A 91 6.30 8.62 1.94
C VAL A 91 5.27 8.96 0.87
N GLY A 92 4.17 8.20 0.79
CA GLY A 92 3.05 8.54 -0.11
C GLY A 92 2.43 9.89 0.22
N CYS A 93 2.23 10.18 1.49
CA CYS A 93 1.69 11.46 1.94
C CYS A 93 2.66 12.63 1.71
N LEU A 94 3.96 12.42 1.95
CA LEU A 94 5.02 13.38 1.63
C LEU A 94 5.02 13.70 0.15
N LEU A 95 4.97 12.68 -0.71
CA LEU A 95 4.89 12.87 -2.16
C LEU A 95 3.65 13.68 -2.52
N ALA A 96 2.48 13.39 -1.94
CA ALA A 96 1.28 14.18 -2.18
C ALA A 96 1.42 15.64 -1.75
N VAL A 97 2.02 15.93 -0.58
CA VAL A 97 2.25 17.30 -0.11
C VAL A 97 3.30 18.02 -0.98
N VAL A 98 4.38 17.35 -1.36
CA VAL A 98 5.43 17.89 -2.23
C VAL A 98 4.86 18.19 -3.61
N VAL A 99 4.13 17.24 -4.19
CA VAL A 99 3.44 17.40 -5.46
C VAL A 99 2.45 18.56 -5.37
N ARG A 100 1.59 18.62 -4.36
CA ARG A 100 0.66 19.74 -4.16
C ARG A 100 1.37 21.09 -4.04
N ARG A 101 2.43 21.15 -3.25
CA ARG A 101 3.15 22.39 -2.89
C ARG A 101 4.07 22.91 -3.98
N TYR A 102 4.77 22.02 -4.65
CA TYR A 102 5.84 22.35 -5.59
C TYR A 102 5.47 22.06 -7.04
N ALA A 103 4.44 21.24 -7.28
CA ALA A 103 4.19 20.65 -8.58
C ALA A 103 2.76 20.81 -9.14
N LEU A 104 1.67 20.85 -8.34
CA LEU A 104 0.32 20.60 -8.89
C LEU A 104 -0.92 21.31 -8.27
N VAL A 105 -0.89 22.21 -7.28
CA VAL A 105 -2.14 22.95 -6.89
C VAL A 105 -1.97 24.48 -6.90
N ALA A 106 -1.31 24.94 -7.95
CA ALA A 106 -1.63 26.23 -8.58
C ALA A 106 -1.55 26.02 -10.09
N SER A 107 -2.20 24.96 -10.59
CA SER A 107 -2.41 24.75 -12.02
C SER A 107 -3.46 25.74 -12.48
N GLU A 108 -3.04 26.98 -12.66
CA GLU A 108 -3.73 27.95 -13.51
C GLU A 108 -4.11 27.25 -14.83
N PRO A 109 -5.33 27.43 -15.36
CA PRO A 109 -5.68 26.94 -16.69
C PRO A 109 -4.62 27.36 -17.71
N GLY A 110 -3.93 26.40 -18.33
CA GLY A 110 -2.87 26.66 -19.32
C GLY A 110 -1.42 26.51 -18.82
N ALA A 111 -1.19 26.15 -17.56
CA ALA A 111 0.17 25.89 -17.07
C ALA A 111 0.85 24.74 -17.85
N PRO A 112 2.13 24.87 -18.24
CA PRO A 112 2.82 23.84 -19.01
C PRO A 112 2.98 22.55 -18.20
N ARG A 113 2.74 21.41 -18.86
CA ARG A 113 2.91 20.08 -18.28
C ARG A 113 4.36 19.88 -17.82
N ARG A 114 4.54 19.59 -16.54
CA ARG A 114 5.87 19.37 -15.93
C ARG A 114 6.37 17.96 -16.25
N ARG A 115 7.03 17.80 -17.41
CA ARG A 115 7.55 16.50 -17.91
C ARG A 115 8.48 15.78 -16.92
N TRP A 116 9.16 16.51 -16.03
CA TRP A 116 10.01 15.90 -15.01
C TRP A 116 9.21 15.09 -13.97
N LEU A 117 7.95 15.47 -13.69
CA LEU A 117 7.07 14.69 -12.81
C LEU A 117 6.68 13.36 -13.45
N ASP A 118 6.37 13.39 -14.75
CA ASP A 118 6.09 12.17 -15.51
C ASP A 118 7.30 11.25 -15.54
N ALA A 119 8.51 11.80 -15.78
CA ALA A 119 9.75 11.04 -15.75
C ALA A 119 10.03 10.44 -14.36
N ALA A 120 9.81 11.21 -13.29
CA ALA A 120 9.98 10.73 -11.92
C ALA A 120 8.97 9.62 -11.58
N ALA A 121 7.69 9.81 -11.94
CA ALA A 121 6.64 8.82 -11.76
C ALA A 121 6.93 7.52 -12.53
N ALA A 122 7.41 7.66 -13.77
CA ALA A 122 7.80 6.53 -14.60
C ALA A 122 9.02 5.78 -14.04
N LEU A 123 10.05 6.51 -13.63
CA LEU A 123 11.26 5.94 -13.04
C LEU A 123 10.95 5.21 -11.73
N GLY A 124 10.20 5.82 -10.82
CA GLY A 124 9.81 5.16 -9.56
C GLY A 124 8.99 3.89 -9.80
N THR A 125 8.08 3.92 -10.78
CA THR A 125 7.32 2.72 -11.17
C THR A 125 8.20 1.65 -11.80
N LEU A 126 9.20 2.03 -12.60
CA LEU A 126 10.16 1.08 -13.17
C LEU A 126 11.00 0.43 -12.07
N VAL A 127 11.42 1.19 -11.05
CA VAL A 127 12.12 0.67 -9.88
C VAL A 127 11.24 -0.34 -9.14
N LEU A 128 9.95 -0.05 -8.95
CA LEU A 128 9.00 -1.00 -8.36
C LEU A 128 8.94 -2.31 -9.17
N VAL A 129 8.80 -2.22 -10.50
CA VAL A 129 8.72 -3.40 -11.36
C VAL A 129 10.03 -4.20 -11.31
N ALA A 130 11.18 -3.52 -11.36
CA ALA A 130 12.48 -4.16 -11.25
C ALA A 130 12.63 -4.90 -9.92
N GLU A 131 12.24 -4.28 -8.81
CA GLU A 131 12.22 -4.93 -7.49
C GLU A 131 11.36 -6.19 -7.50
N LEU A 132 10.11 -6.11 -7.98
CA LEU A 132 9.20 -7.26 -8.04
C LEU A 132 9.73 -8.41 -8.90
N LEU A 133 10.49 -8.11 -9.96
CA LEU A 133 11.11 -9.11 -10.84
C LEU A 133 12.37 -9.75 -10.22
N LEU A 134 13.08 -9.00 -9.39
CA LEU A 134 14.29 -9.45 -8.68
C LEU A 134 13.96 -10.06 -7.31
N ALA A 135 12.72 -9.88 -6.84
CA ALA A 135 12.22 -10.38 -5.58
C ALA A 135 12.50 -11.88 -5.39
N GLY A 136 13.20 -12.23 -4.32
CA GLY A 136 13.59 -13.61 -3.99
C GLY A 136 14.61 -14.26 -4.94
N ARG A 137 15.08 -13.55 -5.98
CA ARG A 137 16.15 -14.01 -6.89
C ARG A 137 17.51 -13.45 -6.51
N VAL A 138 17.52 -12.29 -5.87
CA VAL A 138 18.71 -11.59 -5.40
C VAL A 138 18.47 -11.28 -3.93
N GLY A 139 19.39 -11.67 -3.03
CA GLY A 139 19.20 -11.47 -1.58
C GLY A 139 18.98 -10.01 -1.19
N ALA A 140 19.59 -9.07 -1.91
CA ALA A 140 19.34 -7.63 -1.72
C ALA A 140 17.89 -7.20 -2.02
N PHE A 141 17.12 -8.01 -2.75
CA PHE A 141 15.72 -7.78 -3.13
C PHE A 141 14.75 -8.75 -2.44
N ASP A 142 15.13 -9.34 -1.31
CA ASP A 142 14.19 -10.15 -0.54
C ASP A 142 12.95 -9.32 -0.10
N PRO A 143 11.72 -9.77 -0.39
CA PRO A 143 10.49 -9.09 0.03
C PRO A 143 10.36 -8.91 1.54
N PHE A 144 11.14 -9.64 2.35
CA PHE A 144 11.06 -9.64 3.80
C PHE A 144 12.37 -9.12 4.40
N GLY A 145 12.50 -7.79 4.44
CA GLY A 145 13.50 -7.10 5.26
C GLY A 145 14.85 -6.85 4.60
N SER A 146 14.91 -6.79 3.27
CA SER A 146 16.09 -6.27 2.57
C SER A 146 15.93 -4.79 2.15
N ILE A 147 17.01 -4.21 1.63
CA ILE A 147 17.02 -2.96 0.87
C ILE A 147 15.91 -2.92 -0.20
N GLY A 148 15.64 -4.05 -0.87
CA GLY A 148 14.55 -4.22 -1.84
C GLY A 148 13.21 -3.78 -1.29
N PHE A 149 12.83 -4.27 -0.12
CA PHE A 149 11.59 -3.87 0.54
C PHE A 149 11.49 -2.35 0.81
N ASN A 150 12.63 -1.68 1.03
CA ASN A 150 12.68 -0.22 1.16
C ASN A 150 12.58 0.50 -0.19
N LEU A 151 12.91 -0.14 -1.31
CA LEU A 151 12.68 0.40 -2.65
C LEU A 151 11.19 0.40 -3.03
N ALA A 152 10.37 -0.51 -2.48
CA ALA A 152 8.92 -0.49 -2.66
C ALA A 152 8.29 0.80 -2.09
N LEU A 153 8.91 1.36 -1.04
CA LEU A 153 8.53 2.66 -0.46
C LEU A 153 8.62 3.80 -1.49
N ALA A 154 9.60 3.73 -2.39
CA ALA A 154 9.77 4.67 -3.48
C ALA A 154 8.95 4.26 -4.71
N GLY A 155 8.67 2.96 -4.89
CA GLY A 155 7.96 2.47 -6.06
C GLY A 155 6.47 2.77 -6.07
N ILE A 156 5.76 2.37 -5.02
CA ILE A 156 4.28 2.41 -4.97
C ILE A 156 3.72 3.84 -5.07
N PRO A 157 4.21 4.83 -4.28
CA PRO A 157 3.73 6.20 -4.39
C PRO A 157 3.91 6.82 -5.78
N PHE A 158 5.00 6.48 -6.46
CA PHE A 158 5.28 6.98 -7.81
C PHE A 158 4.42 6.28 -8.87
N ALA A 159 4.07 5.00 -8.68
CA ALA A 159 3.07 4.33 -9.51
C ALA A 159 1.69 4.98 -9.35
N VAL A 160 1.29 5.31 -8.13
CA VAL A 160 0.05 6.06 -7.85
C VAL A 160 0.10 7.46 -8.47
N LEU A 161 1.24 8.15 -8.36
CA LEU A 161 1.46 9.45 -9.01
C LEU A 161 1.35 9.33 -10.53
N TRP A 162 1.90 8.28 -11.15
CA TRP A 162 1.78 8.05 -12.58
C TRP A 162 0.32 7.89 -12.98
N ILE A 163 -0.43 7.05 -12.27
CA ILE A 163 -1.87 6.84 -12.51
C ILE A 163 -2.64 8.16 -12.43
N HIS A 164 -2.33 8.99 -11.42
CA HIS A 164 -2.95 10.30 -11.25
C HIS A 164 -2.63 11.27 -12.40
N LEU A 165 -1.37 11.33 -12.83
CA LEU A 165 -0.91 12.22 -13.91
C LEU A 165 -1.33 11.74 -15.30
N ASN A 166 -1.54 10.44 -15.49
CA ASN A 166 -1.74 9.80 -16.79
C ASN A 166 -2.89 8.78 -16.77
N PRO A 167 -4.15 9.21 -16.51
CA PRO A 167 -5.26 8.29 -16.27
C PRO A 167 -5.65 7.40 -17.47
N ARG A 168 -5.20 7.75 -18.69
CA ARG A 168 -5.54 7.03 -19.93
C ARG A 168 -4.43 6.12 -20.47
N VAL A 169 -3.22 6.17 -19.89
CA VAL A 169 -2.05 5.43 -20.39
C VAL A 169 -1.27 4.78 -19.25
N GLY A 170 -0.29 3.93 -19.57
CA GLY A 170 0.55 3.28 -18.57
C GLY A 170 -0.22 2.36 -17.61
N PRO A 171 0.17 2.28 -16.32
CA PRO A 171 -0.48 1.41 -15.33
C PRO A 171 -1.98 1.66 -15.17
N ALA A 172 -2.43 2.90 -15.35
CA ALA A 172 -3.84 3.27 -15.21
C ALA A 172 -4.74 2.50 -16.19
N ARG A 173 -4.30 2.30 -17.44
CA ARG A 173 -5.08 1.58 -18.46
C ARG A 173 -5.30 0.11 -18.06
N TRP A 174 -4.26 -0.54 -17.54
CA TRP A 174 -4.31 -1.94 -17.13
C TRP A 174 -5.13 -2.12 -15.85
N LEU A 175 -4.96 -1.24 -14.87
CA LEU A 175 -5.70 -1.27 -13.60
C LEU A 175 -7.17 -0.86 -13.76
N SER A 176 -7.53 -0.24 -14.88
CA SER A 176 -8.92 0.08 -15.23
C SER A 176 -9.66 -1.09 -15.92
N LEU A 177 -8.99 -2.22 -16.19
CA LEU A 177 -9.65 -3.39 -16.77
C LEU A 177 -10.73 -3.93 -15.81
N PRO A 178 -11.84 -4.49 -16.33
CA PRO A 178 -12.96 -4.95 -15.50
C PRO A 178 -12.52 -5.94 -14.42
N LEU A 179 -11.63 -6.88 -14.75
CA LEU A 179 -11.10 -7.86 -13.80
C LEU A 179 -10.21 -7.20 -12.73
N ALA A 180 -9.32 -6.29 -13.11
CA ALA A 180 -8.46 -5.58 -12.16
C ALA A 180 -9.28 -4.74 -11.18
N VAL A 181 -10.31 -4.04 -11.67
CA VAL A 181 -11.26 -3.30 -10.83
C VAL A 181 -12.07 -4.24 -9.93
N TRP A 182 -12.50 -5.39 -10.46
CA TRP A 182 -13.23 -6.39 -9.68
C TRP A 182 -12.38 -6.91 -8.51
N ILE A 183 -11.12 -7.27 -8.76
CA ILE A 183 -10.15 -7.71 -7.75
C ILE A 183 -9.89 -6.58 -6.76
N GLY A 184 -9.62 -5.36 -7.25
CA GLY A 184 -9.32 -4.19 -6.42
C GLY A 184 -10.44 -3.87 -5.43
N LYS A 185 -11.70 -3.97 -5.85
CA LYS A 185 -12.86 -3.80 -4.95
C LYS A 185 -12.87 -4.83 -3.82
N ARG A 186 -12.27 -6.01 -3.99
CA ARG A 186 -12.23 -7.10 -2.99
C ARG A 186 -10.87 -7.27 -2.33
N ALA A 187 -9.92 -6.38 -2.61
CA ALA A 187 -8.56 -6.53 -2.15
C ALA A 187 -8.47 -6.67 -0.63
N TYR A 188 -9.31 -5.96 0.12
CA TYR A 188 -9.40 -6.08 1.57
C TYR A 188 -9.87 -7.48 2.02
N GLY A 189 -10.98 -7.98 1.47
CA GLY A 189 -11.46 -9.34 1.77
C GLY A 189 -10.46 -10.43 1.34
N LEU A 190 -9.83 -10.28 0.18
CA LEU A 190 -8.79 -11.19 -0.29
C LEU A 190 -7.60 -11.21 0.68
N TYR A 191 -7.13 -10.03 1.12
CA TYR A 191 -6.07 -9.91 2.12
C TYR A 191 -6.42 -10.60 3.43
N LEU A 192 -7.65 -10.45 3.92
CA LEU A 192 -8.06 -11.07 5.19
C LEU A 192 -8.17 -12.60 5.06
N TRP A 193 -8.94 -13.06 4.08
CA TRP A 193 -9.35 -14.46 4.01
C TRP A 193 -8.27 -15.41 3.48
N HIS A 194 -7.35 -14.93 2.63
CA HIS A 194 -6.30 -15.82 2.09
C HIS A 194 -5.40 -16.38 3.19
N GLU A 195 -5.03 -15.55 4.17
CA GLU A 195 -4.14 -15.98 5.25
C GLU A 195 -4.88 -16.86 6.26
N VAL A 196 -6.15 -16.57 6.54
CA VAL A 196 -7.00 -17.45 7.36
C VAL A 196 -7.09 -18.84 6.74
N LEU A 197 -7.38 -18.93 5.43
CA LEU A 197 -7.44 -20.21 4.72
C LEU A 197 -6.06 -20.90 4.65
N ASN A 198 -4.99 -20.14 4.48
CA ASN A 198 -3.62 -20.67 4.50
C ASN A 198 -3.27 -21.32 5.85
N ILE A 199 -3.66 -20.69 6.97
CA ILE A 199 -3.46 -21.21 8.33
C ILE A 199 -4.31 -22.47 8.58
N LEU A 200 -5.55 -22.48 8.10
CA LEU A 200 -6.50 -23.58 8.35
C LEU A 200 -6.26 -24.82 7.46
N THR A 201 -5.46 -24.70 6.39
CA THR A 201 -5.21 -25.79 5.45
C THR A 201 -3.86 -26.46 5.71
N PRO A 202 -3.81 -27.80 5.87
CA PRO A 202 -2.55 -28.52 6.06
C PRO A 202 -1.52 -28.24 4.94
N LYS A 203 -0.24 -28.22 5.30
CA LYS A 203 0.86 -28.07 4.34
C LYS A 203 1.17 -29.44 3.72
N PRO A 204 1.00 -29.63 2.40
CA PRO A 204 1.19 -30.92 1.75
C PRO A 204 2.68 -31.26 1.62
N ALA A 205 2.99 -32.55 1.59
CA ALA A 205 4.29 -33.03 1.16
C ALA A 205 4.33 -33.16 -0.38
N GLY A 206 5.34 -32.56 -1.01
CA GLY A 206 5.59 -32.68 -2.45
C GLY A 206 4.98 -31.58 -3.32
N THR A 207 5.65 -31.31 -4.44
CA THR A 207 5.37 -30.17 -5.33
C THR A 207 3.99 -30.22 -5.99
N ALA A 208 3.54 -31.40 -6.44
CA ALA A 208 2.25 -31.53 -7.12
C ALA A 208 1.08 -31.19 -6.18
N ALA A 209 1.11 -31.71 -4.96
CA ALA A 209 0.10 -31.43 -3.95
C ALA A 209 0.14 -29.96 -3.50
N LEU A 210 1.33 -29.34 -3.45
CA LEU A 210 1.48 -27.90 -3.21
C LEU A 210 0.81 -27.06 -4.30
N LEU A 211 1.01 -27.37 -5.58
CA LEU A 211 0.38 -26.64 -6.69
C LEU A 211 -1.15 -26.72 -6.62
N VAL A 212 -1.69 -27.91 -6.36
CA VAL A 212 -3.13 -28.11 -6.16
C VAL A 212 -3.63 -27.27 -4.99
N ARG A 213 -2.93 -27.30 -3.85
CA ARG A 213 -3.28 -26.48 -2.68
C ARG A 213 -3.28 -24.98 -3.02
N LEU A 214 -2.29 -24.47 -3.75
CA LEU A 214 -2.22 -23.06 -4.11
C LEU A 214 -3.41 -22.64 -4.98
N VAL A 215 -3.78 -23.44 -5.98
CA VAL A 215 -4.96 -23.17 -6.82
C VAL A 215 -6.23 -23.17 -5.97
N VAL A 216 -6.40 -24.19 -5.11
CA VAL A 216 -7.55 -24.27 -4.21
C VAL A 216 -7.61 -23.07 -3.27
N LEU A 217 -6.49 -22.66 -2.68
CA LEU A 217 -6.42 -21.50 -1.79
C LEU A 217 -6.79 -20.21 -2.52
N VAL A 218 -6.27 -19.97 -3.72
CA VAL A 218 -6.61 -18.78 -4.50
C VAL A 218 -8.11 -18.75 -4.81
N VAL A 219 -8.65 -19.85 -5.34
CA VAL A 219 -10.08 -19.95 -5.71
C VAL A 219 -10.97 -19.80 -4.47
N ALA A 220 -10.64 -20.49 -3.37
CA ALA A 220 -11.38 -20.40 -2.11
C ALA A 220 -11.32 -18.98 -1.53
N SER A 221 -10.15 -18.33 -1.56
CA SER A 221 -9.98 -16.96 -1.09
C SER A 221 -10.82 -15.98 -1.91
N MET A 222 -10.84 -16.14 -3.23
CA MET A 222 -11.69 -15.34 -4.12
C MET A 222 -13.18 -15.56 -3.83
N GLY A 223 -13.60 -16.81 -3.61
CA GLY A 223 -14.97 -17.15 -3.26
C GLY A 223 -15.40 -16.55 -1.93
N VAL A 224 -14.61 -16.73 -0.87
CA VAL A 224 -14.91 -16.17 0.45
C VAL A 224 -14.85 -14.65 0.44
N ALA A 225 -13.88 -14.05 -0.26
CA ALA A 225 -13.82 -12.59 -0.42
C ALA A 225 -15.03 -12.03 -1.19
N GLU A 226 -15.55 -12.72 -2.22
CA GLU A 226 -16.79 -12.34 -2.90
C GLU A 226 -17.98 -12.35 -1.95
N LEU A 227 -18.12 -13.42 -1.15
CA LEU A 227 -19.20 -13.54 -0.17
C LEU A 227 -19.10 -12.43 0.89
N SER A 228 -17.90 -12.22 1.43
CA SER A 228 -17.59 -11.14 2.37
C SER A 228 -17.94 -9.77 1.77
N TRP A 229 -17.56 -9.52 0.51
CA TRP A 229 -17.89 -8.28 -0.18
C TRP A 229 -19.41 -8.09 -0.31
N ARG A 230 -20.15 -9.11 -0.76
CA ARG A 230 -21.60 -9.01 -0.99
C ARG A 230 -22.39 -8.82 0.30
N PHE A 231 -22.06 -9.57 1.33
CA PHE A 231 -22.89 -9.68 2.54
C PHE A 231 -22.42 -8.82 3.70
N ILE A 232 -21.15 -8.41 3.72
CA ILE A 232 -20.57 -7.61 4.81
C ILE A 232 -20.14 -6.25 4.26
N GLU A 233 -19.12 -6.24 3.41
CA GLU A 233 -18.44 -4.99 3.03
C GLU A 233 -19.34 -4.02 2.27
N SER A 234 -20.01 -4.50 1.23
CA SER A 234 -20.86 -3.68 0.36
C SER A 234 -22.06 -3.06 1.10
N PRO A 235 -22.79 -3.77 1.99
CA PRO A 235 -23.78 -3.15 2.87
C PRO A 235 -23.23 -2.02 3.75
N PHE A 236 -22.07 -2.22 4.40
CA PHE A 236 -21.47 -1.18 5.24
C PHE A 236 -20.99 0.03 4.41
N LEU A 237 -20.40 -0.21 3.24
CA LEU A 237 -19.99 0.84 2.31
C LEU A 237 -21.19 1.65 1.82
N ARG A 238 -22.30 0.99 1.44
CA ARG A 238 -23.54 1.68 1.05
C ARG A 238 -24.08 2.58 2.18
N ARG A 239 -24.10 2.09 3.42
CA ARG A 239 -24.53 2.89 4.59
C ARG A 239 -23.60 4.08 4.85
N LYS A 240 -22.28 3.89 4.73
CA LYS A 240 -21.29 4.97 4.84
C LYS A 240 -21.51 6.03 3.77
N SER A 241 -21.69 5.62 2.52
CA SER A 241 -21.97 6.53 1.40
C SER A 241 -23.29 7.28 1.59
N ALA A 242 -24.35 6.62 2.05
CA ALA A 242 -25.62 7.29 2.33
C ALA A 242 -25.50 8.34 3.46
N ARG A 243 -24.66 8.09 4.48
CA ARG A 243 -24.51 8.99 5.63
C ARG A 243 -23.54 10.16 5.38
N TYR A 244 -22.52 9.96 4.56
CA TYR A 244 -21.41 10.90 4.39
C TYR A 244 -21.13 11.32 2.93
N GLY A 245 -21.83 10.76 1.95
CA GLY A 245 -21.56 10.94 0.51
C GLY A 245 -21.87 12.32 -0.04
N ASP A 246 -22.82 13.05 0.54
CA ASP A 246 -23.23 14.37 0.03
C ASP A 246 -22.24 15.51 0.34
N ARG A 247 -21.19 15.26 1.12
CA ARG A 247 -20.23 16.33 1.51
C ARG A 247 -19.10 16.59 0.51
N HIS A 248 -18.98 15.80 -0.55
CA HIS A 248 -17.85 15.87 -1.50
C HIS A 248 -18.26 15.76 -2.98
N GLN A 249 -19.50 16.09 -3.34
CA GLN A 249 -19.82 16.30 -4.76
C GLN A 249 -19.18 17.60 -5.22
N ASP A 250 -18.05 17.47 -5.92
CA ASP A 250 -17.50 18.54 -6.74
C ASP A 250 -18.55 18.86 -7.83
N PRO A 251 -19.06 20.11 -7.93
CA PRO A 251 -20.09 20.48 -8.91
C PRO A 251 -19.66 20.23 -10.36
N THR A 252 -18.38 19.94 -10.59
CA THR A 252 -17.77 19.73 -11.91
C THR A 252 -17.56 18.26 -12.28
N ALA A 253 -17.84 17.30 -11.39
CA ALA A 253 -17.71 15.88 -11.70
C ALA A 253 -18.83 15.43 -12.66
N PRO A 254 -18.50 14.78 -13.80
CA PRO A 254 -19.52 14.30 -14.72
C PRO A 254 -20.43 13.29 -14.02
N ALA A 255 -21.74 13.51 -14.12
CA ALA A 255 -22.76 12.66 -13.54
C ALA A 255 -22.54 11.20 -13.97
N ALA A 256 -22.48 10.29 -13.00
CA ALA A 256 -22.43 8.86 -13.27
C ALA A 256 -23.66 8.46 -14.09
N PRO A 257 -23.53 7.66 -15.15
CA PRO A 257 -24.67 7.24 -15.94
C PRO A 257 -25.65 6.49 -15.05
N SER A 258 -26.90 6.97 -15.03
CA SER A 258 -28.02 6.33 -14.35
C SER A 258 -28.17 4.91 -14.88
N ALA A 259 -28.17 3.95 -13.98
CA ALA A 259 -28.57 2.59 -14.32
C ALA A 259 -30.09 2.60 -14.57
N THR A 260 -30.49 2.86 -15.81
CA THR A 260 -31.83 2.53 -16.29
C THR A 260 -31.96 1.02 -16.28
N THR A 261 -32.85 0.55 -15.41
CA THR A 261 -33.42 -0.79 -15.43
C THR A 261 -34.49 -0.74 -16.51
N ASP A 262 -34.29 -1.50 -17.57
CA ASP A 262 -35.33 -2.08 -18.43
C ASP A 262 -34.93 -3.54 -18.68
#